data_AF-A0A2T0AZ99-F1
#
_entry.id   AF-A0A2T0AZ99-F1
#
_cell.length_a   1.000
_cell.length_b   1.000
_cell.length_c   1.000
_cell.angle_alpha   90.00
_cell.angle_beta   90.00
_cell.angle_gamma   90.00
#
_symmetry.space_group_name_H-M   'P 1'
#
loop_
_entity.id
_entity.type
_entity.pdbx_description
1 polymer ?
#
loop_
_entity_poly.entity_id
_entity_poly.type
_entity_poly.pdbx_seq_one_letter_code
_entity_poly.pdbx_strand_id
1 'polypeptide(L)' 'MMWGFYGNWGMGFWMLMWWVLLISILVLAVYGLVSLINRRAVQQPALHPDPLAILKERYARGEITTDEYRSMRQELLE' A
#
# COMPACT_ATOMS: atom_id res chain seq x y z
N MET A 1 40.56 3.68 -39.47
CA MET A 1 39.11 3.98 -39.50
C MET A 1 38.39 3.19 -38.39
N MET A 2 38.63 3.51 -37.11
CA MET A 2 38.07 2.77 -35.96
C MET A 2 37.28 3.66 -34.99
N TRP A 3 36.85 4.85 -35.44
CA TRP A 3 36.11 5.82 -34.61
C TRP A 3 34.59 5.80 -34.82
N GLY A 4 34.08 5.02 -35.79
CA GLY A 4 32.65 4.94 -36.11
C GLY A 4 31.83 3.98 -35.24
N PHE A 5 32.48 3.08 -34.49
CA PHE A 5 31.77 2.07 -33.69
C PHE A 5 31.27 2.59 -32.34
N TYR A 6 31.91 3.63 -31.79
CA TYR A 6 31.52 4.25 -30.52
C TYR A 6 30.34 5.23 -30.65
N GLY A 7 30.09 5.77 -31.84
CA GLY A 7 28.96 6.68 -32.08
C GLY A 7 27.59 5.99 -32.02
N ASN A 8 27.53 4.71 -32.38
CA ASN A 8 26.28 3.94 -32.39
C ASN A 8 25.90 3.41 -31.00
N TRP A 9 26.88 3.18 -30.12
CA TRP A 9 26.64 2.77 -28.73
C TRP A 9 26.08 3.91 -27.88
N GLY A 10 26.56 5.15 -28.08
CA GLY A 10 26.07 6.32 -27.34
C GLY A 10 24.60 6.65 -27.65
N MET A 11 24.19 6.51 -28.91
CA MET A 11 22.83 6.84 -29.33
C MET A 11 21.81 5.77 -28.91
N GLY A 12 22.19 4.49 -28.95
CA GLY A 12 21.37 3.39 -28.42
C GLY A 12 21.22 3.45 -26.89
N PHE A 13 22.29 3.80 -26.17
CA PHE A 13 22.26 3.94 -24.71
C PHE A 13 21.34 5.09 -24.26
N TRP A 14 21.39 6.23 -24.95
CA TRP A 14 20.53 7.37 -24.65
C TRP A 14 19.05 7.03 -24.82
N MET A 15 18.71 6.31 -25.89
CA MET A 15 17.35 5.84 -26.13
C MET A 15 16.90 4.85 -25.06
N LEU A 16 17.74 3.90 -24.67
CA LEU A 16 17.43 2.93 -23.61
C LEU A 16 17.21 3.63 -22.26
N MET A 17 18.06 4.60 -21.92
CA MET A 17 17.94 5.39 -20.70
C MET A 17 16.61 6.16 -20.64
N TRP A 18 16.16 6.71 -21.77
CA TRP A 18 14.86 7.39 -21.86
C TRP A 18 13.68 6.45 -21.59
N TRP A 19 13.71 5.24 -22.15
CA TRP A 19 12.70 4.20 -21.89
C TRP A 19 12.71 3.74 -20.44
N VAL A 20 13.88 3.54 -19.85
CA VAL A 20 14.02 3.19 -18.42
C VAL A 20 13.44 4.29 -17.54
N LEU A 21 13.70 5.56 -17.86
CA LEU A 21 13.17 6.68 -17.11
C LEU A 21 11.64 6.71 -17.14
N LEU A 22 11.02 6.54 -18.32
CA LEU A 22 9.55 6.45 -18.44
C LEU A 22 8.96 5.30 -17.62
N ILE A 23 9.56 4.11 -17.70
CA ILE A 23 9.13 2.93 -16.93
C ILE A 23 9.30 3.19 -15.43
N SER A 24 10.39 3.82 -15.02
CA SER A 24 10.66 4.13 -13.61
C SER A 24 9.60 5.05 -13.01
N ILE A 25 9.15 6.07 -13.76
CA ILE A 25 8.08 6.98 -13.33
C ILE A 25 6.77 6.22 -13.16
N LEU A 26 6.43 5.34 -14.11
CA LEU A 26 5.22 4.52 -14.03
C LEU A 26 5.24 3.62 -12.79
N VAL A 27 6.36 2.95 -12.54
CA VAL A 27 6.53 2.08 -11.36
C VAL A 27 6.45 2.89 -10.07
N LEU A 28 7.08 4.07 -10.00
CA LEU A 28 6.98 4.99 -8.87
C LEU A 28 5.55 5.48 -8.63
N ALA A 29 4.79 5.77 -9.68
CA ALA A 29 3.40 6.19 -9.57
C ALA A 29 2.51 5.06 -9.03
N VAL A 30 2.66 3.84 -9.55
CA VAL A 30 1.93 2.66 -9.06
C VAL A 30 2.33 2.33 -7.62
N TYR A 31 3.63 2.28 -7.33
CA TYR A 31 4.13 2.03 -5.98
C TYR A 31 3.71 3.12 -5.00
N GLY A 32 3.71 4.38 -5.41
CA GLY A 32 3.22 5.51 -4.61
C GLY A 32 1.74 5.40 -4.31
N LEU A 33 0.91 5.03 -5.29
CA LEU A 33 -0.53 4.85 -5.10
C LEU A 33 -0.83 3.65 -4.19
N VAL A 34 -0.15 2.51 -4.42
CA VAL A 34 -0.26 1.33 -3.56
C VAL A 34 0.25 1.64 -2.15
N SER A 35 1.35 2.40 -2.01
CA SER A 35 1.87 2.81 -0.70
C SER A 35 0.94 3.79 -0.01
N LEU A 36 0.24 4.69 -0.70
CA LEU A 36 -0.77 5.56 -0.08
C LEU A 36 -2.01 4.79 0.36
N ILE A 37 -2.46 3.82 -0.42
CA ILE A 37 -3.59 2.96 -0.07
C ILE A 37 -3.21 2.05 1.10
N ASN A 38 -2.02 1.44 1.06
CA ASN A 38 -1.50 0.68 2.19
C ASN A 38 -1.19 1.56 3.39
N ARG A 39 -0.73 2.81 3.26
CA ARG A 39 -0.52 3.72 4.40
C ARG A 39 -1.83 4.16 5.06
N ARG A 40 -2.95 4.17 4.32
CA ARG A 40 -4.28 4.31 4.93
C ARG A 40 -4.75 3.03 5.64
N ALA A 41 -4.21 1.86 5.27
CA ALA A 41 -4.37 0.61 6.02
C ALA A 41 -3.30 0.41 7.13
N VAL A 42 -2.16 1.10 7.05
CA VAL A 42 -0.97 0.99 7.91
C VAL A 42 -0.87 2.20 8.86
N GLN A 43 -2.00 2.85 9.14
CA GLN A 43 -2.21 3.55 10.42
C GLN A 43 -2.81 2.63 11.50
N GLN A 44 -2.66 1.31 11.35
CA GLN A 44 -2.68 0.42 12.50
C GLN A 44 -1.35 -0.33 12.56
N PRO A 45 -0.53 -0.13 13.60
CA PRO A 45 0.49 -1.11 13.93
C PRO A 45 -0.25 -2.41 14.24
N ALA A 46 -0.04 -3.41 13.39
CA ALA A 46 -0.56 -4.76 13.51
C ALA A 46 0.07 -5.50 14.71
N LEU A 47 -0.21 -5.04 15.93
CA LEU A 47 0.18 -5.70 17.19
C LEU A 47 -0.91 -5.64 18.26
N HIS A 48 -1.94 -4.81 18.12
CA HIS A 48 -3.13 -4.86 18.96
C HIS A 48 -4.36 -4.85 18.05
N PRO A 49 -5.07 -5.97 17.86
CA PRO A 49 -6.38 -5.91 17.26
C PRO A 49 -7.23 -4.97 18.12
N ASP A 50 -7.69 -3.87 17.51
CA ASP A 50 -8.58 -2.91 18.15
C ASP A 50 -9.73 -3.72 18.80
N PRO A 51 -9.93 -3.62 20.14
CA PRO A 51 -10.98 -4.35 20.83
C PRO A 51 -12.35 -4.16 20.17
N LEU A 52 -12.59 -2.99 19.57
CA LEU A 52 -13.79 -2.69 18.79
C LEU A 52 -13.90 -3.49 17.49
N ALA A 53 -12.77 -3.77 16.82
CA ALA A 53 -12.74 -4.59 15.61
C ALA A 53 -13.07 -6.06 15.92
N ILE A 54 -12.55 -6.61 17.03
CA ILE A 54 -12.89 -7.96 17.52
C ILE A 54 -14.38 -8.03 17.87
N LEU A 55 -14.88 -7.02 18.59
CA LEU A 55 -16.27 -6.96 19.02
C LEU A 55 -17.22 -6.90 17.81
N LYS A 56 -16.88 -6.10 16.79
CA LYS A 56 -17.63 -6.00 15.54
C LYS A 56 -17.64 -7.32 14.76
N GLU A 57 -16.52 -8.05 14.75
CA GLU A 57 -16.43 -9.35 14.09
C GLU A 57 -17.34 -10.39 14.77
N ARG A 58 -17.34 -10.46 16.10
CA ARG A 58 -18.22 -11.37 16.85
C ARG A 58 -19.71 -11.03 16.69
N TYR A 59 -20.04 -9.74 16.62
CA TYR A 59 -21.39 -9.29 16.33
C TYR A 59 -21.83 -9.70 14.92
N ALA A 60 -20.95 -9.53 13.92
CA ALA A 60 -21.22 -9.93 12.54
C ALA A 60 -21.37 -11.46 12.38
N ARG A 61 -20.67 -12.24 13.22
CA ARG A 61 -20.84 -13.70 13.31
C ARG A 61 -22.11 -14.12 14.06
N GLY A 62 -22.79 -13.18 14.72
CA GLY A 62 -23.95 -13.46 15.57
C GLY A 62 -23.59 -14.18 16.88
N GLU A 63 -22.32 -14.16 17.28
CA GLU A 63 -21.84 -14.75 18.55
C GLU A 63 -22.21 -13.89 19.77
N ILE A 64 -22.48 -12.61 19.55
CA ILE A 64 -22.95 -11.66 20.57
C ILE A 64 -24.19 -10.93 20.09
N THR A 65 -25.07 -10.61 21.03
CA THR A 65 -26.30 -9.86 20.76
C THR A 65 -26.03 -8.36 20.62
N THR A 66 -26.98 -7.64 20.04
CA THR A 66 -26.88 -6.17 19.84
C THR A 66 -26.74 -5.43 21.18
N ASP A 67 -27.36 -5.91 22.24
CA ASP A 67 -27.25 -5.33 23.59
C ASP A 67 -25.85 -5.51 24.18
N GLU A 68 -25.28 -6.73 24.09
CA GLU A 68 -23.91 -7.01 24.53
C GLU A 68 -22.89 -6.18 23.75
N TYR A 69 -23.07 -6.06 22.43
CA TYR A 69 -22.24 -5.20 21.58
C TYR A 69 -22.29 -3.74 22.03
N ARG A 70 -23.47 -3.21 22.39
CA ARG A 70 -23.61 -1.82 22.84
C ARG A 70 -22.95 -1.59 24.19
N SER A 71 -23.14 -2.49 25.15
CA SER A 71 -22.54 -2.38 26.49
C SER A 71 -21.01 -2.40 26.40
N MET A 72 -20.45 -3.38 25.71
CA MET A 72 -18.99 -3.51 25.57
C MET A 72 -18.40 -2.36 24.74
N ARG A 73 -19.13 -1.85 23.74
CA ARG A 73 -18.69 -0.67 22.98
C ARG A 73 -18.66 0.60 23.83
N GLN A 74 -19.60 0.77 24.75
CA GLN A 74 -19.60 1.92 25.66
C GLN A 74 -18.45 1.83 26.66
N GLU A 75 -18.23 0.66 27.23
CA GLU A 75 -17.13 0.40 28.18
C GLU A 75 -15.74 0.57 27.55
N LEU A 76 -15.59 0.27 26.25
CA LEU A 76 -14.34 0.47 25.50
C LEU A 76 -14.14 1.92 25.01
N LEU A 77 -15.17 2.77 25.09
CA LEU A 77 -15.12 4.19 24.69
C LEU A 77 -14.99 5.15 25.88
N GLU A 78 -15.28 4.69 27.10
CA GLU A 78 -14.95 5.36 28.36
C GLU A 78 -13.46 5.21 28.72
#